data_AF-A0A497UWD9-F1
#
_entry.id   AF-A0A497UWD9-F1
#
_cell.length_a   1.000
_cell.length_b   1.000
_cell.length_c   1.000
_cell.angle_alpha   90.00
_cell.angle_beta   90.00
_cell.angle_gamma   90.00
#
_symmetry.space_group_name_H-M   'P 1'
#
loop_
_entity.id
_entity.type
_entity.pdbx_description
1 polymer ?
#
loop_
_entity_poly.entity_id
_entity_poly.type
_entity_poly.pdbx_seq_one_letter_code
_entity_poly.pdbx_strand_id
1 'polypeptide(L)'
;MEYFIYALNHTYTDETHTDTKFLGFSNSIEDLEALKAKAVILLGFRDYPECFVTDHYILDKVHWNEGFKEVIGEIGRDYIEKGDDIDENCISVKELGLNTVFSVSHYYTIHTFLDDERYIGVFSSLEKAEKAIEDLKKKPGFKDYQNDFNISELDLGILLWDTGFGSI
;
A
#
# COMPACT_ATOMS: atom_id res chain seq x y z
N MET A 1 -0.08 18.33 13.36
CA MET A 1 0.83 17.23 13.67
C MET A 1 0.40 16.08 12.81
N GLU A 2 1.29 15.59 11.96
CA GLU A 2 1.01 14.47 11.06
C GLU A 2 1.62 13.21 11.66
N TYR A 3 0.91 12.09 11.49
CA TYR A 3 1.41 10.79 11.90
C TYR A 3 1.79 10.00 10.67
N PHE A 4 2.87 9.24 10.72
CA PHE A 4 3.30 8.39 9.61
C PHE A 4 3.50 6.95 10.04
N ILE A 5 3.34 6.05 9.08
CA ILE A 5 3.53 4.61 9.24
C ILE A 5 4.59 4.11 8.26
N TYR A 6 5.40 3.14 8.69
CA TYR A 6 6.38 2.49 7.83
C TYR A 6 5.71 1.40 7.00
N ALA A 7 6.09 1.29 5.74
CA ALA A 7 5.67 0.22 4.84
C ALA A 7 6.90 -0.53 4.33
N LEU A 8 6.83 -1.86 4.31
CA LEU A 8 7.82 -2.70 3.67
C LEU A 8 7.29 -3.13 2.31
N ASN A 9 8.03 -2.82 1.27
CA ASN A 9 7.79 -3.26 -0.10
C ASN A 9 8.96 -4.10 -0.60
N HIS A 10 8.72 -4.96 -1.58
CA HIS A 10 9.76 -5.56 -2.40
C HIS A 10 9.51 -5.18 -3.84
N THR A 11 10.41 -4.39 -4.43
CA THR A 11 10.29 -3.84 -5.77
C THR A 11 11.44 -4.33 -6.63
N TYR A 12 11.12 -5.22 -7.56
CA TYR A 12 12.06 -5.75 -8.55
C TYR A 12 11.84 -5.06 -9.90
N THR A 13 12.93 -4.74 -10.60
CA THR A 13 12.86 -4.17 -11.95
C THR A 13 13.83 -4.89 -12.87
N ASP A 14 13.33 -5.38 -14.01
CA ASP A 14 14.12 -5.92 -15.11
C ASP A 14 14.14 -4.96 -16.32
N GLU A 15 14.67 -5.40 -17.46
CA GLU A 15 14.77 -4.58 -18.69
C GLU A 15 13.42 -4.12 -19.25
N THR A 16 12.35 -4.82 -18.88
CA THR A 16 11.01 -4.66 -19.44
C THR A 16 10.02 -4.10 -18.43
N HIS A 17 10.19 -4.40 -17.14
CA HIS A 17 9.10 -4.36 -16.19
C HIS A 17 9.56 -4.07 -14.76
N THR A 18 8.72 -3.36 -13.99
CA THR A 18 8.83 -3.22 -12.53
C THR A 18 7.65 -3.94 -11.86
N ASP A 19 7.92 -4.76 -10.86
CA ASP A 19 6.91 -5.41 -10.01
C ASP A 19 7.16 -5.04 -8.55
N THR A 20 6.09 -4.75 -7.82
CA THR A 20 6.16 -4.39 -6.40
C THR A 20 5.19 -5.24 -5.61
N LYS A 21 5.65 -5.78 -4.48
CA LYS A 21 4.81 -6.46 -3.49
C LYS A 21 4.83 -5.71 -2.16
N PHE A 22 3.65 -5.30 -1.71
CA PHE A 22 3.46 -4.78 -0.36
C PHE A 22 3.50 -5.93 0.65
N LEU A 23 4.40 -5.83 1.63
CA LEU A 23 4.69 -6.91 2.57
C LEU A 23 4.08 -6.67 3.95
N GLY A 24 3.76 -5.43 4.29
CA GLY A 24 3.12 -5.09 5.56
C GLY A 24 3.49 -3.71 6.06
N PHE A 25 2.71 -3.23 7.03
CA PHE A 25 2.96 -2.00 7.75
C PHE A 25 3.64 -2.26 9.10
N SER A 26 4.34 -1.24 9.59
CA SER A 26 4.96 -1.23 10.91
C SER A 26 4.88 0.14 11.56
N ASN A 27 4.76 0.17 12.89
CA ASN A 27 4.87 1.41 13.67
C ASN A 27 6.32 1.73 14.08
N SER A 28 7.28 0.85 13.82
CA SER A 28 8.67 1.04 14.22
C SER A 28 9.64 0.49 13.17
N ILE A 29 10.84 1.05 13.13
CA ILE A 29 11.88 0.55 12.23
C ILE A 29 12.34 -0.85 12.69
N GLU A 30 12.33 -1.13 13.99
CA GLU A 30 12.70 -2.43 14.53
C GLU A 30 11.75 -3.55 14.07
N ASP A 31 10.45 -3.30 14.12
CA ASP A 31 9.45 -4.26 13.64
C ASP A 31 9.49 -4.40 12.10
N LEU A 32 9.83 -3.33 11.39
CA LEU A 32 10.02 -3.36 9.94
C LEU A 32 11.22 -4.23 9.54
N GLU A 33 12.35 -4.10 10.25
CA GLU A 33 13.52 -4.95 10.04
C GLU A 33 13.23 -6.41 10.43
N ALA A 34 12.40 -6.64 11.45
CA ALA A 34 11.94 -7.99 11.80
C ALA A 34 11.06 -8.60 10.70
N LEU A 35 10.19 -7.81 10.05
CA LEU A 35 9.43 -8.22 8.87
C LEU A 35 10.35 -8.59 7.71
N LYS A 36 11.32 -7.71 7.40
CA LYS A 36 12.29 -7.93 6.33
C LYS A 36 13.14 -9.19 6.57
N ALA A 37 13.60 -9.42 7.80
CA ALA A 37 14.37 -10.61 8.15
C ALA A 37 13.58 -11.91 7.94
N LYS A 38 12.25 -11.90 8.13
CA LYS A 38 11.39 -13.03 7.79
C LYS A 38 11.22 -13.18 6.28
N ALA A 39 10.96 -12.08 5.58
CA ALA A 39 10.66 -12.09 4.15
C ALA A 39 11.87 -12.48 3.28
N VAL A 40 13.08 -12.03 3.63
CA VAL A 40 14.29 -12.19 2.80
C VAL A 40 14.72 -13.63 2.56
N ILE A 41 14.23 -14.60 3.35
CA ILE A 41 14.53 -16.02 3.17
C ILE A 41 13.48 -16.78 2.36
N LEU A 42 12.34 -16.15 2.08
CA LEU A 42 11.22 -16.77 1.35
C LEU A 42 11.48 -16.79 -0.15
N LEU A 43 10.81 -17.70 -0.85
CA LEU A 43 10.90 -17.83 -2.31
C LEU A 43 10.48 -16.52 -3.00
N GLY A 44 11.13 -16.20 -4.12
CA GLY A 44 10.95 -14.94 -4.85
C GLY A 44 11.71 -13.77 -4.21
N PHE A 45 11.49 -13.52 -2.92
CA PHE A 45 12.18 -12.42 -2.22
C PHE A 45 13.68 -12.67 -2.05
N ARG A 46 14.07 -13.91 -1.70
CA ARG A 46 15.49 -14.27 -1.49
C ARG A 46 16.34 -14.21 -2.74
N ASP A 47 15.71 -14.23 -3.91
CA ASP A 47 16.40 -14.21 -5.20
C ASP A 47 16.85 -12.77 -5.54
N TYR A 48 16.21 -11.77 -4.92
CA TYR A 48 16.53 -10.33 -5.03
C TYR A 48 16.50 -9.64 -3.65
N PRO A 49 17.42 -9.99 -2.73
CA PRO A 49 17.40 -9.49 -1.35
C PRO A 49 17.71 -7.99 -1.22
N GLU A 50 18.26 -7.37 -2.27
CA GLU A 50 18.51 -5.93 -2.37
C GLU A 50 17.27 -5.12 -2.75
N CYS A 51 16.21 -5.77 -3.25
CA CYS A 51 15.00 -5.12 -3.75
C CYS A 51 13.97 -4.75 -2.66
N PHE A 52 14.30 -4.91 -1.38
CA PHE A 52 13.45 -4.44 -0.30
C PHE A 52 13.52 -2.92 -0.17
N VAL A 53 12.35 -2.28 -0.20
CA VAL A 53 12.18 -0.83 -0.10
C VAL A 53 11.37 -0.52 1.16
N THR A 54 11.84 0.47 1.91
CA THR A 54 11.10 1.06 3.03
C THR A 54 10.46 2.34 2.55
N ASP A 55 9.13 2.39 2.59
CA ASP A 55 8.34 3.59 2.32
C ASP A 55 7.69 4.09 3.61
N HIS A 56 7.17 5.30 3.54
CA HIS A 56 6.41 5.93 4.61
C HIS A 56 5.10 6.46 4.07
N TYR A 57 4.04 6.41 4.87
CA TYR A 57 2.75 7.00 4.51
C TYR A 57 2.24 7.83 5.66
N ILE A 58 1.81 9.06 5.36
CA ILE A 58 1.08 9.93 6.26
C ILE A 58 -0.29 9.30 6.46
N LEU A 59 -0.60 9.02 7.73
CA LEU A 59 -1.83 8.42 8.15
C LEU A 59 -3.03 9.34 7.88
N ASP A 60 -4.15 8.76 7.48
CA ASP A 60 -5.39 9.44 7.13
C ASP A 60 -5.29 10.39 5.92
N LYS A 61 -4.22 10.31 5.14
CA LYS A 61 -4.05 11.03 3.88
C LYS A 61 -4.59 10.21 2.72
N VAL A 62 -5.23 10.91 1.77
CA VAL A 62 -5.62 10.34 0.47
C VAL A 62 -4.51 10.68 -0.53
N HIS A 63 -3.77 9.66 -0.99
CA HIS A 63 -2.67 9.81 -1.94
C HIS A 63 -3.20 9.91 -3.38
N TRP A 64 -4.12 9.02 -3.75
CA TRP A 64 -4.77 9.05 -5.05
C TRP A 64 -6.19 9.65 -4.99
N ASN A 65 -6.41 10.75 -5.71
CA ASN A 65 -7.72 11.43 -5.70
C ASN A 65 -8.23 11.88 -7.07
N GLU A 66 -7.50 11.58 -8.14
CA GLU A 66 -7.82 12.03 -9.50
C GLU A 66 -8.83 11.14 -10.21
N GLY A 67 -8.98 9.89 -9.76
CA GLY A 67 -9.84 8.87 -10.35
C GLY A 67 -9.28 8.27 -11.64
N PHE A 68 -10.03 7.36 -12.26
CA PHE A 68 -9.62 6.63 -13.46
C PHE A 68 -10.05 7.38 -14.73
N LYS A 69 -9.34 8.46 -15.04
CA LYS A 69 -9.61 9.21 -16.28
C LYS A 69 -9.00 8.53 -17.51
N GLU A 70 -7.84 7.91 -17.31
CA GLU A 70 -7.05 7.20 -18.33
C GLU A 70 -6.34 6.02 -17.67
N VAL A 71 -5.96 5.01 -18.45
CA VAL A 71 -5.08 3.94 -17.97
C VAL A 71 -3.66 4.52 -17.86
N ILE A 72 -3.15 4.67 -16.65
CA ILE A 72 -1.83 5.26 -16.39
C ILE A 72 -0.85 4.14 -16.06
N GLY A 73 0.06 3.84 -16.99
CA GLY A 73 1.11 2.82 -16.82
C GLY A 73 0.83 1.50 -17.54
N GLU A 74 1.54 0.45 -17.16
CA GLU A 74 1.35 -0.88 -17.72
C GLU A 74 0.18 -1.63 -17.08
N ILE A 75 -0.66 -2.15 -17.95
CA ILE A 75 -1.91 -2.76 -17.58
C ILE A 75 -1.69 -4.04 -16.76
N GLY A 76 -2.35 -4.17 -15.59
CA GLY A 76 -2.27 -5.37 -14.73
C GLY A 76 -1.11 -5.39 -13.74
N ARG A 77 -0.59 -4.23 -13.33
CA ARG A 77 0.47 -4.09 -12.34
C ARG A 77 -0.02 -3.45 -11.04
N ASP A 78 0.68 -3.77 -9.95
CA ASP A 78 0.48 -3.14 -8.65
C ASP A 78 1.04 -1.70 -8.68
N TYR A 79 0.15 -0.71 -8.69
CA TYR A 79 0.51 0.70 -8.61
C TYR A 79 0.58 1.14 -7.16
N ILE A 80 1.72 0.89 -6.54
CA ILE A 80 2.03 1.52 -5.26
C ILE A 80 2.69 2.86 -5.59
N GLU A 81 1.99 3.95 -5.31
CA GLU A 81 2.59 5.28 -5.37
C GLU A 81 3.82 5.33 -4.47
N LYS A 82 4.84 6.09 -4.86
CA LYS A 82 5.97 6.37 -3.98
C LYS A 82 5.41 6.90 -2.64
N GLY A 83 5.93 6.39 -1.52
CA GLY A 83 5.57 6.88 -0.20
C GLY A 83 5.82 8.39 -0.03
N ASP A 84 5.34 8.94 1.08
CA ASP A 84 5.54 10.34 1.44
C ASP A 84 6.97 10.62 1.90
N ASP A 85 7.41 11.84 1.61
CA ASP A 85 8.60 12.41 2.24
C ASP A 85 8.24 12.85 3.66
N ILE A 86 8.89 12.23 4.65
CA ILE A 86 8.66 12.49 6.08
C ILE A 86 9.65 13.54 6.57
N ASP A 87 9.14 14.62 7.17
CA ASP A 87 9.97 15.66 7.78
C ASP A 87 10.08 15.49 9.30
N GLU A 88 10.84 16.38 9.95
CA GLU A 88 11.07 16.35 11.40
C GLU A 88 9.83 16.61 12.26
N ASN A 89 8.72 17.06 11.68
CA ASN A 89 7.45 17.34 12.38
C ASN A 89 6.48 16.15 12.35
N CYS A 90 6.81 15.11 11.58
CA CYS A 90 6.02 13.90 11.47
C CYS A 90 6.35 12.93 12.60
N ILE A 91 5.31 12.35 13.20
CA ILE A 91 5.45 11.43 14.34
C ILE A 91 5.07 10.02 13.91
N SER A 92 5.83 9.01 14.31
CA SER A 92 5.42 7.63 14.04
C SER A 92 4.08 7.32 14.71
N VAL A 93 3.23 6.53 14.05
CA VAL A 93 1.98 5.97 14.62
C VAL A 93 2.20 5.16 15.91
N LYS A 94 3.44 4.82 16.26
CA LYS A 94 3.78 4.24 17.56
C LYS A 94 3.25 5.07 18.74
N GLU A 95 3.31 6.40 18.63
CA GLU A 95 2.81 7.32 19.69
C GLU A 95 1.28 7.30 19.83
N LEU A 96 0.56 6.78 18.83
CA LEU A 96 -0.89 6.59 18.89
C LEU A 96 -1.28 5.26 19.56
N GLY A 97 -0.33 4.36 19.80
CA GLY A 97 -0.60 3.04 20.37
C GLY A 97 -1.46 2.15 19.45
N LEU A 98 -1.41 2.38 18.13
CA LEU A 98 -2.13 1.58 17.15
C LEU A 98 -1.48 0.21 16.96
N ASN A 99 -2.31 -0.83 16.93
CA ASN A 99 -1.93 -2.19 16.58
C ASN A 99 -2.49 -2.62 15.22
N THR A 100 -3.52 -1.93 14.73
CA THR A 100 -4.13 -2.17 13.43
C THR A 100 -4.35 -0.83 12.70
N VAL A 101 -4.43 -0.91 11.38
CA VAL A 101 -4.78 0.20 10.48
C VAL A 101 -5.70 -0.28 9.37
N PHE A 102 -6.35 0.65 8.67
CA PHE A 102 -7.26 0.36 7.58
C PHE A 102 -6.65 0.84 6.27
N SER A 103 -6.21 -0.09 5.43
CA SER A 103 -5.71 0.18 4.09
C SER A 103 -6.87 0.28 3.11
N VAL A 104 -6.86 1.30 2.26
CA VAL A 104 -7.89 1.49 1.23
C VAL A 104 -7.25 1.43 -0.15
N SER A 105 -7.83 0.62 -1.02
CA SER A 105 -7.54 0.56 -2.45
C SER A 105 -8.83 0.75 -3.26
N HIS A 106 -8.69 1.15 -4.52
CA HIS A 106 -9.79 1.16 -5.48
C HIS A 106 -9.40 0.35 -6.71
N TYR A 107 -10.32 -0.48 -7.18
CA TYR A 107 -10.12 -1.36 -8.32
C TYR A 107 -10.92 -0.86 -9.52
N TYR A 108 -10.29 -0.83 -10.69
CA TYR A 108 -10.96 -0.56 -11.95
C TYR A 108 -10.70 -1.68 -12.95
N THR A 109 -11.73 -2.45 -13.27
CA THR A 109 -11.63 -3.50 -14.30
C THR A 109 -11.59 -2.87 -15.69
N ILE A 110 -10.40 -2.86 -16.31
CA ILE A 110 -10.18 -2.36 -17.68
C ILE A 110 -10.75 -3.36 -18.71
N HIS A 111 -10.56 -4.67 -18.48
CA HIS A 111 -11.20 -5.74 -19.26
C HIS A 111 -11.38 -7.00 -18.41
N THR A 112 -12.02 -8.06 -18.95
CA THR A 112 -12.47 -9.27 -18.23
C THR A 112 -11.45 -10.00 -17.34
N PHE A 113 -10.15 -9.70 -17.43
CA PHE A 113 -9.08 -10.41 -16.72
C PHE A 113 -8.02 -9.46 -16.16
N LEU A 114 -8.40 -8.20 -15.93
CA LEU A 114 -7.44 -7.13 -15.82
C LEU A 114 -8.02 -5.95 -15.06
N ASP A 115 -7.56 -5.87 -13.82
CA ASP A 115 -7.89 -4.81 -12.90
C ASP A 115 -6.70 -3.85 -12.77
N ASP A 116 -7.01 -2.56 -12.67
CA ASP A 116 -6.09 -1.52 -12.24
C ASP A 116 -6.40 -1.24 -10.77
N GLU A 117 -5.54 -1.71 -9.87
CA GLU A 117 -5.62 -1.38 -8.45
C GLU A 117 -4.85 -0.09 -8.16
N ARG A 118 -5.51 0.88 -7.53
CA ARG A 118 -4.89 2.10 -7.02
C ARG A 118 -4.98 2.15 -5.51
N TYR A 119 -3.83 2.23 -4.88
CA TYR A 119 -3.74 2.52 -3.46
C TYR A 119 -4.27 3.93 -3.17
N ILE A 120 -5.22 4.04 -2.24
CA ILE A 120 -5.84 5.31 -1.84
C ILE A 120 -5.14 5.89 -0.62
N GLY A 121 -4.86 5.05 0.38
CA GLY A 121 -4.22 5.46 1.62
C GLY A 121 -4.44 4.51 2.79
N VAL A 122 -3.80 4.83 3.91
CA VAL A 122 -3.88 4.07 5.17
C VAL A 122 -4.45 4.96 6.25
N PHE A 123 -5.44 4.44 6.96
CA PHE A 123 -6.25 5.20 7.91
C PHE A 123 -6.15 4.59 9.32
N SER A 124 -6.17 5.48 10.31
CA SER A 124 -6.14 5.14 11.73
C SER A 124 -7.42 4.48 12.25
N SER A 125 -8.53 4.61 11.51
CA SER A 125 -9.80 4.01 11.87
C SER A 125 -10.66 3.72 10.65
N LEU A 126 -11.56 2.74 10.79
CA LEU A 126 -12.56 2.41 9.77
C LEU A 126 -13.41 3.64 9.41
N GLU A 127 -13.84 4.43 10.41
CA GLU A 127 -14.64 5.64 10.18
C GLU A 127 -13.93 6.63 9.26
N LYS A 128 -12.61 6.83 9.41
CA LYS A 128 -11.85 7.73 8.56
C LYS A 128 -11.66 7.17 7.15
N ALA A 129 -11.42 5.86 7.02
CA ALA A 129 -11.36 5.19 5.72
C ALA A 129 -12.69 5.31 4.97
N GLU A 130 -13.81 5.01 5.63
CA GLU A 130 -15.16 5.14 5.06
C GLU A 130 -15.46 6.58 4.67
N LYS A 131 -15.11 7.55 5.51
CA LYS A 131 -15.28 8.97 5.19
C LYS A 131 -14.48 9.38 3.94
N ALA A 132 -13.23 8.92 3.82
CA ALA A 132 -12.41 9.20 2.64
C ALA A 132 -13.05 8.62 1.38
N ILE A 133 -13.58 7.39 1.45
CA ILE A 133 -14.31 6.75 0.35
C ILE A 133 -15.56 7.55 -0.03
N GLU A 134 -16.37 7.98 0.94
CA GLU A 134 -17.59 8.75 0.66
C GLU A 134 -17.29 10.11 -0.01
N ASP A 135 -16.16 10.71 0.31
CA ASP A 135 -15.71 11.93 -0.37
C ASP A 135 -15.14 11.65 -1.77
N LEU A 136 -14.44 10.53 -1.97
CA LEU A 136 -13.95 10.11 -3.27
C LEU A 136 -15.06 9.70 -4.24
N LYS A 137 -16.12 9.02 -3.78
CA LYS A 137 -17.29 8.64 -4.60
C LYS A 137 -17.95 9.81 -5.33
N LYS A 138 -17.76 11.04 -4.84
CA LYS A 138 -18.30 12.27 -5.45
C LYS A 138 -17.41 12.81 -6.58
N LYS A 139 -16.17 12.32 -6.71
CA LYS A 139 -15.18 12.83 -7.66
C LYS A 139 -15.26 12.12 -9.03
N PRO A 140 -14.88 12.80 -10.13
CA PRO A 140 -14.75 12.17 -11.44
C PRO A 140 -13.83 10.95 -11.39
N GLY A 141 -14.15 9.91 -12.17
CA GLY A 141 -13.38 8.67 -12.22
C GLY A 141 -13.68 7.67 -11.08
N PHE A 142 -14.19 8.11 -9.93
CA PHE A 142 -14.67 7.20 -8.87
C PHE A 142 -16.20 7.10 -8.84
N LYS A 143 -16.90 8.18 -9.19
CA LYS A 143 -18.37 8.22 -9.20
C LYS A 143 -19.02 7.16 -10.11
N ASP A 144 -18.28 6.67 -11.09
CA ASP A 144 -18.75 5.68 -12.06
C ASP A 144 -18.44 4.23 -11.57
N TYR A 145 -17.64 4.10 -10.50
CA TYR A 145 -17.10 2.85 -9.93
C TYR A 145 -17.19 2.84 -8.39
N GLN A 146 -18.32 3.28 -7.83
CA GLN A 146 -18.43 3.57 -6.40
C GLN A 146 -18.34 2.34 -5.49
N ASN A 147 -18.57 1.14 -6.03
CA ASN A 147 -18.56 -0.10 -5.26
C ASN A 147 -17.20 -0.80 -5.26
N ASP A 148 -16.22 -0.27 -6.02
CA ASP A 148 -14.96 -0.95 -6.27
C ASP A 148 -13.85 -0.49 -5.32
N PHE A 149 -14.22 0.19 -4.22
CA PHE A 149 -13.33 0.42 -3.10
C PHE A 149 -13.21 -0.83 -2.23
N ASN A 150 -12.00 -1.16 -1.81
CA ASN A 150 -11.72 -2.16 -0.80
C ASN A 150 -11.14 -1.49 0.45
N ILE A 151 -11.60 -1.91 1.63
CA ILE A 151 -10.95 -1.63 2.90
C ILE A 151 -10.43 -2.96 3.45
N SER A 152 -9.14 -2.98 3.77
CA SER A 152 -8.50 -4.09 4.46
C SER A 152 -8.00 -3.62 5.82
N GLU A 153 -8.45 -4.26 6.90
CA GLU A 153 -7.87 -4.08 8.22
C GLU A 153 -6.58 -4.91 8.32
N LEU A 154 -5.48 -4.26 8.69
CA LEU A 154 -4.15 -4.84 8.72
C LEU A 154 -3.52 -4.70 10.11
N ASP A 155 -3.06 -5.82 10.64
CA ASP A 155 -2.23 -5.85 11.85
C ASP A 155 -0.83 -5.32 11.54
N LEU A 156 -0.30 -4.47 12.44
CA LEU A 156 1.05 -3.94 12.32
C LEU A 156 2.09 -5.00 12.70
N GLY A 157 3.22 -5.03 11.97
CA GLY A 157 4.31 -5.98 12.22
C GLY A 157 4.00 -7.41 11.73
N ILE A 158 2.94 -7.58 10.92
CA ILE A 158 2.58 -8.86 10.29
C ILE A 158 2.98 -8.88 8.82
N LEU A 159 3.59 -9.99 8.40
CA LEU A 159 4.04 -10.21 7.02
C LEU A 159 2.88 -10.80 6.21
N LEU A 160 2.43 -10.10 5.17
CA LEU A 160 1.30 -10.54 4.34
C LEU A 160 1.67 -11.66 3.36
N TRP A 161 2.89 -11.63 2.81
CA TRP A 161 3.40 -12.64 1.88
C TRP A 161 4.29 -13.65 2.61
N ASP A 162 3.73 -14.32 3.61
CA ASP A 162 4.47 -15.22 4.52
C ASP A 162 4.95 -16.53 3.88
N THR A 163 4.46 -16.85 2.68
CA THR A 163 4.89 -18.00 1.86
C THR A 163 5.85 -17.62 0.73
N GLY A 164 6.14 -16.33 0.54
CA GLY A 164 6.90 -15.83 -0.60
C GLY A 164 6.05 -15.72 -1.87
N PHE A 165 6.71 -15.53 -3.01
CA PHE A 165 6.08 -15.56 -4.32
C PHE A 165 6.94 -16.33 -5.31
N GLY A 166 6.32 -17.17 -6.13
CA GLY A 166 7.03 -17.97 -7.12
C GLY A 166 6.04 -18.59 -8.09
N SER A 167 6.41 -18.61 -9.36
CA SER A 167 5.70 -19.37 -10.38
C SER A 167 5.71 -20.86 -10.01
N ILE A 168 4.52 -21.47 -9.91
CA ILE A 168 4.36 -22.94 -9.93
C ILE A 168 4.71 -23.44 -11.34
#